data_AF-A0A6B3FYT1-F1
#
_entry.id   AF-A0A6B3FYT1-F1
#
_cell.length_a   1.000
_cell.length_b   1.000
_cell.length_c   1.000
_cell.angle_alpha   90.00
_cell.angle_beta   90.00
_cell.angle_gamma   90.00
#
_symmetry.space_group_name_H-M   'P 1'
#
loop_
_entity.id
_entity.type
_entity.pdbx_description
1 polymer ?
#
loop_
_entity_poly.entity_id
_entity_poly.type
_entity_poly.pdbx_seq_one_letter_code
_entity_poly.pdbx_strand_id
1 'polypeptide(L)' 'NLISAVKSLKAKYGSDFVLTMAPETFFVQLGYQFYGSGPWGGQDPRAGAYLPVIHALRDDLTLLHVQDYNSGPIMGLDN' A
#
# COMPACT_ATOMS: atom_id res chain seq x y z
N ASN A 1 -0.93 -14.73 -1.00
CA ASN A 1 -2.20 -14.83 -1.75
C ASN A 1 -2.37 -13.68 -2.76
N LEU A 2 -2.59 -12.43 -2.34
CA LEU A 2 -2.80 -11.29 -3.27
C LEU A 2 -1.66 -11.07 -4.27
N ILE A 3 -0.43 -10.89 -3.79
CA ILE A 3 0.76 -10.63 -4.63
C ILE A 3 0.92 -11.72 -5.70
N SER A 4 0.82 -12.98 -5.31
CA SER A 4 0.94 -14.12 -6.24
C SER A 4 -0.16 -14.10 -7.30
N ALA A 5 -1.41 -13.82 -6.91
CA ALA A 5 -2.52 -13.76 -7.86
C ALA A 5 -2.32 -12.62 -8.88
N VAL A 6 -1.88 -11.43 -8.44
CA VAL A 6 -1.60 -10.31 -9.35
C VAL A 6 -0.47 -10.65 -10.32
N LYS A 7 0.61 -11.29 -9.85
CA LYS A 7 1.70 -11.76 -10.73
C LYS A 7 1.23 -12.78 -11.76
N SER A 8 0.33 -13.70 -11.38
CA SER A 8 -0.27 -14.64 -12.34
C SER A 8 -1.13 -13.94 -13.40
N LEU A 9 -1.86 -12.89 -13.03
CA LEU A 9 -2.62 -12.08 -13.99
C LEU A 9 -1.69 -11.31 -14.94
N LYS A 10 -0.64 -10.65 -14.42
CA LYS A 10 0.37 -9.97 -15.24
C LYS A 10 1.01 -10.92 -16.24
N ALA A 11 1.40 -12.12 -15.81
CA ALA A 11 1.98 -13.15 -16.68
C ALA A 11 1.02 -13.59 -17.79
N LYS A 12 -0.28 -13.63 -17.52
CA LYS A 12 -1.32 -14.00 -18.51
C LYS A 12 -1.56 -12.90 -19.55
N TYR A 13 -1.60 -11.64 -19.13
CA TYR A 13 -1.97 -10.50 -20.00
C TYR A 13 -0.78 -9.76 -20.62
N GLY A 14 0.44 -9.97 -20.12
CA GLY A 14 1.67 -9.46 -20.72
C GLY A 14 2.00 -8.00 -20.38
N SER A 15 2.87 -7.41 -21.20
CA SER A 15 3.45 -6.06 -20.96
C SER A 15 2.39 -4.98 -20.80
N ASP A 16 1.28 -5.09 -21.53
CA ASP A 16 0.25 -4.05 -21.60
C ASP A 16 -0.76 -4.12 -20.46
N PHE A 17 -0.62 -5.10 -19.56
CA PHE A 17 -1.43 -5.17 -18.35
C PHE A 17 -1.19 -3.96 -17.45
N VAL A 18 -2.24 -3.14 -17.30
CA VAL A 18 -2.29 -1.98 -16.41
C VAL A 18 -2.64 -2.45 -14.99
N LEU A 19 -1.77 -2.13 -14.04
CA LEU A 19 -1.97 -2.40 -12.63
C LEU A 19 -2.06 -1.07 -11.88
N THR A 20 -3.19 -0.82 -11.22
CA THR A 20 -3.36 0.33 -10.32
C THR A 20 -3.74 -0.11 -8.92
N MET A 21 -3.46 0.76 -7.95
CA MET A 21 -3.83 0.53 -6.54
C MET A 21 -4.37 1.82 -5.92
N ALA A 22 -5.39 1.66 -5.08
CA ALA A 22 -6.10 2.76 -4.42
C ALA A 22 -6.24 2.53 -2.90
N PRO A 23 -5.15 2.30 -2.14
CA PRO A 23 -5.25 2.14 -0.69
C PRO A 23 -5.60 3.46 -0.01
N GLU A 24 -6.22 3.40 1.17
CA GLU A 24 -6.34 4.57 2.07
C GLU A 24 -4.99 4.90 2.70
N THR A 25 -4.81 6.17 3.10
CA THR A 25 -3.55 6.64 3.70
C THR A 25 -3.16 5.88 4.97
N PHE A 26 -4.16 5.37 5.70
CA PHE A 26 -4.00 4.49 6.86
C PHE A 26 -3.15 3.24 6.56
N PHE A 27 -3.28 2.65 5.36
CA PHE A 27 -2.54 1.44 5.00
C PHE A 27 -1.19 1.73 4.32
N VAL A 28 -0.84 3.01 4.10
CA VAL A 28 0.38 3.44 3.41
C VAL A 28 1.15 4.47 4.24
N GLN A 29 0.76 5.75 4.21
CA GLN A 29 1.51 6.84 4.85
C GLN A 29 1.54 6.74 6.37
N LEU A 30 0.48 6.26 7.02
CA LEU A 30 0.50 6.04 8.48
C LEU A 30 1.62 5.08 8.90
N GLY A 31 2.06 4.20 7.99
CA GLY A 31 3.21 3.31 8.16
C GLY A 31 4.51 4.03 8.55
N TYR A 32 4.62 5.32 8.24
CA TYR A 32 5.73 6.17 8.69
C TYR A 32 5.74 6.35 10.21
N GLN A 33 4.57 6.59 10.81
CA GLN A 33 4.43 6.75 12.26
C GLN A 33 4.33 5.39 12.97
N PHE A 34 3.55 4.48 12.39
CA PHE A 34 3.22 3.18 12.98
C PHE A 34 3.14 2.10 11.91
N TYR A 35 4.05 1.14 11.98
CA TYR A 35 3.97 -0.08 11.17
C TYR A 35 3.46 -1.23 12.04
N GLY A 36 2.28 -1.76 11.71
CA GLY A 36 1.58 -2.72 12.56
C GLY A 36 1.06 -2.09 13.85
N SER A 37 1.06 -2.83 14.96
CA SER A 37 0.56 -2.33 16.26
C SER A 37 1.43 -1.24 16.90
N GLY A 38 2.49 -0.81 16.22
CA GLY A 38 3.44 0.19 16.70
C GLY A 38 4.32 -0.31 17.85
N PRO A 39 5.28 0.51 18.31
CA PRO A 39 6.24 0.13 19.35
C PRO A 39 5.61 -0.24 20.70
N TRP A 40 4.41 0.27 20.96
CA TRP A 40 3.70 0.13 22.25
C TRP A 40 2.42 -0.70 22.16
N GLY A 41 2.13 -1.30 21.01
CA GLY A 41 0.97 -2.19 20.81
C GLY A 41 -0.40 -1.49 20.79
N GLY A 42 -0.43 -0.15 20.81
CA GLY A 42 -1.67 0.63 20.93
C GLY A 42 -2.34 0.97 19.60
N GLN A 43 -1.66 0.77 18.48
CA GLN A 43 -2.19 1.09 17.16
C GLN A 43 -2.86 -0.12 16.53
N ASP A 44 -3.79 0.14 15.61
CA ASP A 44 -4.42 -0.92 14.84
C ASP A 44 -3.35 -1.68 14.03
N PRO A 45 -3.31 -3.02 14.12
CA PRO A 45 -2.26 -3.84 13.52
C PRO A 45 -2.19 -3.76 11.98
N ARG A 46 -3.16 -3.11 11.34
CA ARG A 46 -3.20 -2.92 9.90
C ARG A 46 -2.53 -1.64 9.42
N ALA A 47 -2.03 -0.78 10.33
CA ALA A 47 -1.32 0.43 9.96
C ALA A 47 -0.11 0.10 9.07
N GLY A 48 -0.05 0.73 7.88
CA GLY A 48 1.00 0.46 6.89
C GLY A 48 0.93 -0.92 6.19
N ALA A 49 -0.14 -1.71 6.38
CA ALA A 49 -0.19 -3.09 5.89
C ALA A 49 -0.16 -3.25 4.35
N TYR A 50 -0.36 -2.18 3.57
CA TYR A 50 -0.28 -2.24 2.12
C TYR A 50 1.14 -2.02 1.57
N LEU A 51 2.06 -1.50 2.40
CA LEU A 51 3.46 -1.31 2.03
C LEU A 51 4.14 -2.59 1.47
N PRO A 52 4.01 -3.80 2.06
CA PRO A 52 4.58 -5.01 1.48
C PRO A 52 3.96 -5.39 0.12
N VAL A 53 2.68 -5.05 -0.10
CA VAL A 53 2.01 -5.30 -1.39
C VAL A 53 2.57 -4.38 -2.47
N ILE A 54 2.66 -3.09 -2.18
CA ILE A 54 3.25 -2.08 -3.08
C ILE A 54 4.71 -2.47 -3.37
N HIS A 55 5.50 -2.77 -2.34
CA HIS A 55 6.92 -3.09 -2.50
C HIS A 55 7.16 -4.32 -3.39
N ALA A 56 6.33 -5.36 -3.25
CA ALA A 56 6.47 -6.61 -4.01
C ALA A 56 5.99 -6.53 -5.46
N LEU A 57 5.21 -5.51 -5.81
CA LEU A 57 4.61 -5.28 -7.13
C LEU A 57 5.05 -3.96 -7.78
N ARG A 58 5.99 -3.22 -7.16
CA ARG A 58 6.39 -1.87 -7.59
C ARG A 58 6.86 -1.78 -9.04
N ASP A 59 7.51 -2.84 -9.53
CA ASP A 59 8.07 -2.87 -10.89
C ASP A 59 6.97 -3.11 -11.95
N ASP A 60 5.81 -3.65 -11.52
CA ASP A 60 4.64 -3.91 -12.37
C ASP A 60 3.57 -2.81 -12.24
N LEU A 61 3.70 -1.91 -11.26
CA LEU A 61 2.67 -0.94 -10.88
C LEU A 61 2.65 0.24 -11.85
N THR A 62 1.50 0.45 -12.51
CA THR A 62 1.31 1.54 -13.46
C THR A 62 0.96 2.85 -12.76
N LEU A 63 0.08 2.81 -11.75
CA LEU A 63 -0.33 3.99 -11.00
C LEU A 63 -0.69 3.62 -9.56
N LEU A 64 -0.11 4.33 -8.59
CA LEU A 64 -0.55 4.33 -7.21
C LEU A 64 -1.29 5.63 -6.94
N HIS A 65 -2.59 5.55 -6.65
CA HIS A 65 -3.43 6.71 -6.36
C HIS A 65 -4.07 6.53 -4.98
N VAL A 66 -3.32 6.89 -3.93
CA VAL A 66 -3.78 6.79 -2.55
C VAL A 66 -5.03 7.65 -2.34
N GLN A 67 -5.95 7.16 -1.52
CA GLN A 67 -7.18 7.88 -1.18
C GLN A 67 -6.88 8.94 -0.12
N ASP A 68 -6.62 10.18 -0.54
CA ASP A 68 -6.36 11.32 0.35
C ASP A 68 -7.66 11.95 0.90
N TYR A 69 -8.58 11.09 1.33
CA TYR A 69 -9.87 11.45 1.93
C TYR A 69 -10.27 10.43 3.00
N ASN A 70 -11.23 10.79 3.85
CA ASN A 70 -11.80 9.93 4.92
C ASN A 70 -10.79 9.29 5.90
N SER A 71 -9.55 9.77 5.96
CA SER A 71 -8.47 9.13 6.70
C SER A 71 -8.06 9.82 8.01
N GLY A 72 -8.70 10.95 8.36
CA GLY A 72 -8.20 11.84 9.39
C GLY A 72 -6.86 12.50 9.01
N PRO A 73 -6.19 13.21 9.94
CA PRO A 73 -4.89 13.80 9.67
C PRO A 73 -3.79 12.73 9.59
N ILE A 74 -2.88 12.90 8.63
CA ILE A 74 -1.69 12.08 8.45
C ILE A 74 -0.46 12.97 8.57
N MET A 75 0.59 12.46 9.20
CA MET A 75 1.88 13.17 9.29
C MET A 75 2.47 13.42 7.91
N GLY A 76 2.84 14.68 7.65
CA GLY A 76 3.62 15.07 6.47
C GLY A 76 5.02 14.46 6.51
N LEU A 77 5.66 14.36 5.34
CA LEU A 77 7.01 13.82 5.17
C LEU A 77 8.03 14.93 4.81
N ASP A 78 7.70 16.17 5.11
CA ASP A 78 8.43 17.41 4.79
C ASP A 78 9.53 17.76 5.81
N ASN A 79 10.14 16.73 6.40
CA ASN A 79 11.15 16.84 7.45
C ASN A 79 12.51 17.28 6.93
#